data_AF-A0A0L6WUQ9-F1
#
_entry.id   AF-A0A0L6WUQ9-F1
#
_cell.length_a   1.000
_cell.length_b   1.000
_cell.length_c   1.000
_cell.angle_alpha   90.00
_cell.angle_beta   90.00
_cell.angle_gamma   90.00
#
_symmetry.space_group_name_H-M   'P 1'
#
loop_
_entity.id
_entity.type
_entity.pdbx_description
1 polymer ?
#
loop_
_entity_poly.entity_id
_entity_poly.type
_entity_poly.pdbx_seq_one_letter_code
_entity_poly.pdbx_strand_id
1 'polypeptide(L)'
;MESMINSLREQHLNKTLAQLQAQADHYKDEITYYEDELKEQQAFLENKLKERERVLEELEAMESSHGIEAMGSSHRIDYARTKFEWTECLEAKMKNVFGIGNFRLCQEGVCNANMDGRDIVCVMPTGGGKSLTYQLPALLQQGCTVIISPMISSITDQILYLHELGVQAVKITSATSKEESFRITQRLTALADRKVTSSGDEEIKICYVTPEEIQSKTFVSLLQILDTTQQLARFVIEEAHCVLQLGQDFRPDYAKLHALRKFFPDVPIMALSATCPRNDLDNLSSTLGLGKVEDGENAPPQGTVYFTAPADEYESSLPRTFIIRVPDTDDEDMEDDEDDMEDDEDDMEKEGPTPGEEVQ
;
A
#
# COMPACT_ATOMS: atom_id res chain seq x y z
N MET A 1 17.15 -44.14 -61.73
CA MET A 1 17.79 -43.58 -60.51
C MET A 1 17.59 -42.07 -60.44
N GLU A 2 17.98 -41.30 -61.46
CA GLU A 2 17.77 -39.83 -61.51
C GLU A 2 16.30 -39.38 -61.40
N SER A 3 15.37 -40.05 -62.08
CA SER A 3 13.93 -39.74 -61.98
C SER A 3 13.39 -39.88 -60.55
N MET A 4 13.89 -40.85 -59.79
CA MET A 4 13.48 -41.09 -58.40
C MET A 4 14.07 -40.03 -57.45
N ILE A 5 15.31 -39.60 -57.69
CA ILE A 5 15.97 -38.54 -56.93
C ILE A 5 15.28 -37.19 -57.15
N ASN A 6 14.89 -36.87 -58.39
CA ASN A 6 14.16 -35.64 -58.71
C ASN A 6 12.78 -35.61 -58.04
N SER A 7 12.04 -36.73 -58.06
CA SER A 7 10.74 -36.83 -57.38
C SER A 7 10.85 -36.64 -55.86
N LEU A 8 11.88 -37.21 -55.23
CA LEU A 8 12.14 -37.03 -53.79
C LEU A 8 12.48 -35.58 -53.43
N ARG A 9 13.28 -34.90 -54.27
CA ARG A 9 13.60 -33.48 -54.09
C ARG A 9 12.37 -32.58 -54.22
N GLU A 10 11.52 -32.87 -55.21
CA GLU A 10 10.28 -32.12 -55.43
C GLU A 10 9.29 -32.30 -54.27
N GLN A 11 9.14 -33.53 -53.75
CA GLN A 11 8.35 -33.78 -52.54
C GLN A 11 8.89 -33.05 -51.31
N HIS A 12 10.21 -33.07 -51.10
CA HIS A 12 10.82 -32.36 -49.99
C HIS A 12 10.58 -30.85 -50.10
N LEU A 13 10.80 -30.27 -51.29
CA LEU A 13 10.60 -28.85 -51.56
C LEU A 13 9.15 -28.44 -51.30
N ASN A 14 8.17 -29.20 -51.79
CA ASN A 14 6.75 -28.92 -51.58
C ASN A 14 6.37 -28.98 -50.10
N LYS A 15 6.95 -29.91 -49.33
CA LYS A 15 6.73 -30.00 -47.88
C LYS A 15 7.31 -28.79 -47.15
N THR A 16 8.52 -28.37 -47.51
CA THR A 16 9.16 -27.18 -46.92
C THR A 16 8.38 -25.91 -47.27
N LEU A 17 7.91 -25.76 -48.51
CA LEU A 17 7.07 -24.64 -48.92
C LEU A 17 5.77 -24.60 -48.11
N ALA A 18 5.07 -25.72 -47.97
CA ALA A 18 3.84 -25.79 -47.17
C ALA A 18 4.07 -25.40 -45.70
N GLN A 19 5.19 -25.81 -45.10
CA GLN A 19 5.54 -25.44 -43.73
C GLN A 19 5.83 -23.95 -43.58
N LEU A 20 6.62 -23.37 -44.49
CA LEU A 20 6.91 -21.93 -44.49
C LEU A 20 5.65 -21.09 -44.70
N GLN A 21 4.74 -21.59 -45.54
CA GLN A 21 3.48 -20.90 -45.83
C GLN A 21 2.56 -20.90 -44.61
N ALA A 22 2.43 -22.03 -43.91
CA ALA A 22 1.69 -22.10 -42.65
C ALA A 22 2.30 -21.19 -41.56
N GLN A 23 3.63 -21.09 -41.50
CA GLN A 23 4.32 -20.21 -40.56
C GLN A 23 4.11 -18.73 -40.90
N ALA A 24 4.10 -18.38 -42.20
CA ALA A 24 3.79 -17.03 -42.65
C ALA A 24 2.34 -16.64 -42.34
N ASP A 25 1.38 -17.56 -42.52
CA ASP A 25 -0.02 -17.34 -42.17
C ASP A 25 -0.18 -17.12 -40.66
N HIS A 26 0.51 -17.91 -39.83
CA HIS A 26 0.50 -17.72 -38.37
C HIS A 26 1.01 -16.34 -37.94
N TYR A 27 2.15 -15.90 -38.48
CA TYR A 27 2.67 -14.56 -38.15
C TYR A 27 1.78 -13.44 -38.66
N LYS A 28 1.07 -13.65 -39.77
CA LYS A 28 0.09 -12.68 -40.27
C LYS A 28 -1.09 -12.53 -39.31
N ASP A 29 -1.56 -13.62 -38.73
CA ASP A 29 -2.62 -13.60 -37.71
C ASP A 29 -2.13 -12.90 -36.42
N GLU A 30 -0.90 -13.17 -35.97
CA GLU A 30 -0.30 -12.46 -34.82
C GLU A 30 -0.16 -10.95 -35.08
N ILE A 31 0.32 -10.55 -36.27
CA ILE A 31 0.43 -9.14 -36.64
C ILE A 31 -0.94 -8.47 -36.60
N THR A 32 -1.97 -9.13 -37.15
CA THR A 32 -3.34 -8.60 -37.16
C THR A 32 -3.86 -8.41 -35.73
N TYR A 33 -3.62 -9.37 -34.84
CA TYR A 33 -3.97 -9.27 -33.43
C TYR A 33 -3.32 -8.05 -32.75
N TYR A 34 -2.01 -7.86 -32.96
CA TYR A 34 -1.29 -6.73 -32.35
C TYR A 34 -1.68 -5.38 -32.97
N GLU A 35 -2.03 -5.34 -34.27
CA GLU A 35 -2.56 -4.15 -34.91
C GLU A 35 -3.91 -3.72 -34.30
N ASP A 36 -4.80 -4.68 -34.01
CA ASP A 36 -6.07 -4.41 -33.34
C ASP A 36 -5.87 -3.94 -31.89
N GLU A 37 -4.98 -4.58 -31.11
CA GLU A 37 -4.65 -4.16 -29.74
C GLU A 37 -4.07 -2.74 -29.71
N LEU A 38 -3.17 -2.42 -30.65
CA LEU A 38 -2.56 -1.10 -30.75
C LEU A 38 -3.58 -0.01 -31.13
N LYS A 39 -4.58 -0.37 -31.94
CA LYS A 39 -5.69 0.52 -32.29
C LYS A 39 -6.60 0.81 -31.10
N GLU A 40 -6.89 -0.19 -30.25
CA GLU A 40 -7.63 0.03 -29.01
C GLU A 40 -6.87 0.95 -28.05
N GLN A 41 -5.55 0.74 -27.90
CA GLN A 41 -4.70 1.60 -27.08
C GLN A 41 -4.63 3.05 -27.62
N GLN A 42 -4.57 3.23 -28.94
CA GLN A 42 -4.62 4.55 -29.57
C GLN A 42 -5.95 5.26 -29.30
N ALA A 43 -7.08 4.55 -29.41
CA ALA A 43 -8.40 5.11 -29.10
C ALA A 43 -8.52 5.49 -27.62
N PHE A 44 -7.97 4.68 -26.71
CA PHE A 44 -7.90 5.01 -25.29
C PHE A 44 -7.07 6.28 -25.02
N LEU A 45 -5.89 6.38 -25.64
CA LEU A 45 -5.02 7.55 -25.53
C LEU A 45 -5.70 8.81 -26.08
N GLU A 46 -6.36 8.74 -27.24
CA GLU A 46 -7.12 9.86 -27.80
C GLU A 46 -8.24 10.33 -26.86
N ASN A 47 -8.94 9.40 -26.20
CA ASN A 47 -9.95 9.75 -25.22
C ASN A 47 -9.34 10.50 -24.02
N LYS A 48 -8.22 10.00 -23.49
CA LYS A 48 -7.50 10.67 -22.39
C LYS A 48 -6.94 12.03 -22.78
N LEU A 49 -6.49 12.21 -24.02
CA LEU A 49 -6.07 13.52 -24.53
C LEU A 49 -7.25 14.50 -24.60
N LYS A 50 -8.42 14.07 -25.07
CA LYS A 50 -9.64 14.90 -25.07
C LYS A 50 -10.08 15.28 -23.66
N GLU A 51 -10.02 14.34 -22.72
CA GLU A 51 -10.36 14.58 -21.33
C GLU A 51 -9.40 15.60 -20.70
N ARG A 52 -8.10 15.48 -20.96
CA ARG A 52 -7.08 16.47 -20.57
C ARG A 52 -7.37 17.86 -21.17
N GLU A 53 -7.70 17.94 -22.46
CA GLU A 53 -7.97 19.20 -23.13
C GLU A 53 -9.20 19.90 -22.53
N ARG A 54 -10.26 19.14 -22.24
CA ARG A 54 -11.43 19.66 -21.52
C ARG A 54 -11.09 20.21 -20.12
N VAL A 55 -10.26 19.50 -19.36
CA VAL A 55 -9.81 19.98 -18.04
C VAL A 55 -8.99 21.26 -18.16
N LEU A 56 -8.15 21.39 -19.20
CA LEU A 56 -7.40 22.61 -19.47
C LEU A 56 -8.32 23.78 -19.84
N GLU A 57 -9.37 23.55 -20.65
CA GLU A 57 -10.37 24.57 -20.96
C GLU A 57 -11.14 25.03 -19.69
N GLU A 58 -11.53 24.07 -18.83
CA GLU A 58 -12.17 24.37 -17.55
C GLU A 58 -11.23 25.15 -16.61
N LEU A 59 -9.93 24.80 -16.58
CA LEU A 59 -8.90 25.52 -15.84
C LEU A 59 -8.71 26.96 -16.36
N GLU A 60 -8.56 27.15 -17.67
CA GLU A 60 -8.42 28.48 -18.29
C GLU A 60 -9.66 29.35 -18.04
N ALA A 61 -10.86 28.76 -18.06
CA ALA A 61 -12.10 29.47 -17.74
C ALA A 61 -12.16 29.86 -16.26
N MET A 62 -11.66 29.02 -15.36
CA MET A 62 -11.54 29.35 -13.93
C MET A 62 -10.48 30.44 -13.68
N GLU A 63 -9.32 30.37 -14.33
CA GLU A 63 -8.25 31.38 -14.27
C GLU A 63 -8.64 32.73 -14.90
N SER A 64 -9.60 32.73 -15.82
CA SER A 64 -10.11 33.97 -16.44
C SER A 64 -11.26 34.60 -15.66
N SER A 65 -12.02 33.80 -14.89
CA SER A 65 -13.18 34.26 -14.12
C SER A 65 -12.84 34.68 -12.69
N HIS A 66 -11.84 34.03 -12.09
CA HIS A 66 -11.12 34.58 -10.95
C HIS A 66 -9.88 35.24 -11.53
N GLY A 67 -9.70 36.54 -11.36
CA GLY A 67 -8.39 37.15 -11.59
C GLY A 67 -7.37 36.51 -10.65
N ILE A 68 -6.87 35.34 -11.02
CA ILE A 68 -5.72 34.70 -10.40
C ILE A 68 -4.55 35.47 -11.00
N GLU A 69 -4.34 36.68 -10.45
CA GLU A 69 -2.96 37.09 -10.20
C GLU A 69 -2.29 35.85 -9.62
N ALA A 70 -1.22 35.39 -10.26
CA ALA A 70 -0.42 34.28 -9.78
C ALA A 70 -0.23 34.42 -8.27
N MET A 71 -1.08 33.75 -7.49
CA MET A 71 -0.95 33.62 -6.07
C MET A 71 0.14 32.57 -5.89
N GLY A 72 1.37 32.98 -6.18
CA GLY A 72 2.51 32.67 -5.31
C GLY A 72 2.21 33.27 -3.94
N SER A 73 1.17 32.75 -3.29
CA SER A 73 0.72 33.18 -2.01
C SER A 73 1.50 32.39 -0.99
N SER A 74 2.24 33.12 -0.19
CA SER A 74 2.93 32.72 1.03
C SER A 74 2.01 32.07 2.09
N HIS A 75 0.83 31.56 1.73
CA HIS A 75 -0.07 30.92 2.67
C HIS A 75 0.43 29.51 2.97
N ARG A 76 0.92 29.36 4.20
CA ARG A 76 1.35 28.11 4.80
C ARG A 76 0.15 27.51 5.54
N ILE A 77 -0.01 26.20 5.47
CA ILE A 77 -1.06 25.46 6.15
C ILE A 77 -0.44 24.80 7.39
N ASP A 78 -1.03 25.07 8.55
CA ASP A 78 -0.71 24.40 9.80
C ASP A 78 -1.80 23.36 10.08
N TYR A 79 -1.57 22.10 9.73
CA TYR A 79 -2.56 21.03 9.90
C TYR A 79 -2.78 20.67 11.38
N ALA A 80 -1.85 21.02 12.28
CA ALA A 80 -1.96 20.70 13.69
C ALA A 80 -2.86 21.68 14.46
N ARG A 81 -2.95 22.94 14.02
CA ARG A 81 -3.70 23.99 14.74
C ARG A 81 -4.91 24.53 13.98
N THR A 82 -4.95 24.36 12.66
CA THR A 82 -6.07 24.84 11.85
C THR A 82 -7.28 23.92 12.06
N LYS A 83 -8.44 24.53 12.30
CA LYS A 83 -9.71 23.79 12.34
C LYS A 83 -10.31 23.76 10.93
N PHE A 84 -10.47 22.56 10.38
CA PHE A 84 -10.99 22.32 9.03
C PHE A 84 -12.49 21.99 9.08
N GLU A 85 -13.15 22.06 7.92
CA GLU A 85 -14.59 21.78 7.80
C GLU A 85 -14.95 20.34 8.21
N TRP A 86 -14.02 19.40 8.08
CA TRP A 86 -14.18 18.00 8.44
C TRP A 86 -13.75 17.65 9.88
N THR A 87 -13.15 18.57 10.63
CA THR A 87 -12.57 18.28 11.97
C THR A 87 -13.63 17.70 12.92
N GLU A 88 -14.83 18.28 12.95
CA GLU A 88 -15.91 17.80 13.84
C GLU A 88 -16.41 16.40 13.44
N CYS A 89 -16.42 16.08 12.14
CA CYS A 89 -16.77 14.75 11.65
C CYS A 89 -15.72 13.71 12.02
N LEU A 90 -14.43 14.07 11.96
CA LEU A 90 -13.33 13.23 12.42
C LEU A 90 -13.48 12.90 13.91
N GLU A 91 -13.66 13.92 14.76
CA GLU A 91 -13.85 13.74 16.20
C GLU A 91 -15.06 12.87 16.53
N ALA A 92 -16.19 13.12 15.87
CA ALA A 92 -17.41 12.34 16.08
C ALA A 92 -17.24 10.87 15.68
N LYS A 93 -16.62 10.59 14.52
CA LYS A 93 -16.38 9.21 14.04
C LYS A 93 -15.33 8.49 14.89
N MET A 94 -14.28 9.20 15.31
CA MET A 94 -13.27 8.70 16.25
C MET A 94 -13.90 8.22 17.55
N LYS A 95 -14.80 9.03 18.13
CA LYS A 95 -15.49 8.68 19.37
C LYS A 95 -16.51 7.57 19.18
N ASN A 96 -17.34 7.65 18.15
CA ASN A 96 -18.49 6.74 17.99
C ASN A 96 -18.10 5.36 17.44
N VAL A 97 -17.06 5.28 16.60
CA VAL A 97 -16.60 4.01 16.00
C VAL A 97 -15.43 3.44 16.77
N PHE A 98 -14.38 4.23 17.03
CA PHE A 98 -13.15 3.73 17.65
C PHE A 98 -13.15 3.83 19.18
N GLY A 99 -14.14 4.52 19.78
CA GLY A 99 -14.20 4.71 21.23
C GLY A 99 -13.10 5.62 21.79
N ILE A 100 -12.43 6.38 20.93
CA ILE A 100 -11.28 7.22 21.31
C ILE A 100 -11.77 8.63 21.60
N GLY A 101 -11.44 9.16 22.79
CA GLY A 101 -11.94 10.44 23.26
C GLY A 101 -11.21 11.66 22.70
N ASN A 102 -9.89 11.55 22.47
CA ASN A 102 -9.04 12.65 21.99
C ASN A 102 -7.94 12.10 21.08
N PHE A 103 -7.48 12.90 20.13
CA PHE A 103 -6.28 12.61 19.35
C PHE A 103 -5.04 12.61 20.23
N ARG A 104 -4.09 11.72 19.90
CA ARG A 104 -2.72 11.77 20.41
C ARG A 104 -1.88 12.73 19.57
N LEU A 105 -0.64 12.97 20.01
CA LEU A 105 0.31 13.86 19.34
C LEU A 105 0.37 13.59 17.82
N CYS A 106 0.29 14.66 17.03
CA CYS A 106 0.27 14.69 15.57
C CYS A 106 -0.88 13.95 14.85
N GLN A 107 -1.66 13.09 15.52
CA GLN A 107 -2.70 12.29 14.84
C GLN A 107 -3.75 13.16 14.15
N GLU A 108 -4.18 14.24 14.80
CA GLU A 108 -5.16 15.18 14.22
C GLU A 108 -4.61 15.84 12.95
N GLY A 109 -3.37 16.33 13.01
CA GLY A 109 -2.70 16.94 11.86
C GLY A 109 -2.55 15.97 10.68
N VAL A 110 -2.18 14.72 10.97
CA VAL A 110 -2.09 13.67 9.94
C VAL A 110 -3.48 13.37 9.35
N CYS A 111 -4.53 13.25 10.17
CA CYS A 111 -5.89 13.06 9.69
C CYS A 111 -6.38 14.24 8.84
N ASN A 112 -6.05 15.48 9.23
CA ASN A 112 -6.43 16.68 8.49
C ASN A 112 -5.74 16.72 7.12
N ALA A 113 -4.42 16.47 7.06
CA ALA A 113 -3.71 16.35 5.79
C ALA A 113 -4.22 15.18 4.94
N ASN A 114 -4.69 14.10 5.58
CA ASN A 114 -5.27 12.97 4.89
C ASN A 114 -6.59 13.35 4.19
N MET A 115 -7.47 14.03 4.93
CA MET A 115 -8.73 14.56 4.41
C MET A 115 -8.53 15.62 3.32
N ASP A 116 -7.45 16.42 3.41
CA ASP A 116 -7.05 17.41 2.41
C ASP A 116 -6.37 16.79 1.16
N GLY A 117 -6.34 15.47 1.03
CA GLY A 117 -5.83 14.79 -0.17
C GLY A 117 -4.31 14.88 -0.35
N ARG A 118 -3.55 15.20 0.71
CA ARG A 118 -2.10 15.31 0.63
C ARG A 118 -1.42 13.96 0.56
N ASP A 119 -0.27 13.93 -0.13
CA ASP A 119 0.76 12.92 0.10
C ASP A 119 1.37 13.13 1.49
N ILE A 120 1.58 12.05 2.23
CA ILE A 120 1.99 12.11 3.64
C ILE A 120 3.16 11.17 3.88
N VAL A 121 4.17 11.65 4.61
CA VAL A 121 5.14 10.80 5.31
C VAL A 121 4.94 11.00 6.81
N CYS A 122 4.68 9.92 7.53
CA CYS A 122 4.37 9.98 8.95
C CYS A 122 5.20 8.96 9.73
N VAL A 123 6.03 9.45 10.65
CA VAL A 123 6.91 8.63 11.49
C VAL A 123 6.43 8.73 12.93
N MET A 124 5.85 7.66 13.46
CA MET A 124 5.37 7.63 14.84
C MET A 124 5.77 6.30 15.47
N PRO A 125 6.14 6.24 16.76
CA PRO A 125 6.60 5.01 17.40
C PRO A 125 5.54 3.90 17.33
N THR A 126 5.97 2.67 17.59
CA THR A 126 5.04 1.55 17.81
C THR A 126 4.12 1.88 18.99
N GLY A 127 2.83 1.57 18.89
CA GLY A 127 1.83 2.05 19.86
C GLY A 127 1.46 3.53 19.70
N GLY A 128 2.10 4.25 18.76
CA GLY A 128 1.84 5.63 18.33
C GLY A 128 0.41 5.93 17.87
N GLY A 129 -0.38 4.88 17.61
CA GLY A 129 -1.72 5.00 17.03
C GLY A 129 -1.70 5.37 15.55
N LYS A 130 -0.67 4.92 14.80
CA LYS A 130 -0.54 5.11 13.34
C LYS A 130 -1.79 4.64 12.59
N SER A 131 -2.38 3.51 12.99
CA SER A 131 -3.54 2.94 12.29
C SER A 131 -4.74 3.90 12.25
N LEU A 132 -4.97 4.65 13.31
CA LEU A 132 -6.07 5.61 13.37
C LEU A 132 -5.95 6.69 12.29
N THR A 133 -4.73 7.11 11.93
CA THR A 133 -4.50 8.27 11.04
C THR A 133 -4.85 7.99 9.57
N TYR A 134 -5.07 6.72 9.21
CA TYR A 134 -5.60 6.34 7.91
C TYR A 134 -6.95 5.63 8.01
N GLN A 135 -7.22 4.86 9.07
CA GLN A 135 -8.51 4.18 9.25
C GLN A 135 -9.64 5.18 9.44
N LEU A 136 -9.43 6.21 10.26
CA LEU A 136 -10.47 7.20 10.54
C LEU A 136 -10.85 8.03 9.29
N PRO A 137 -9.90 8.64 8.55
CA PRO A 137 -10.23 9.33 7.29
C PRO A 137 -10.89 8.42 6.24
N ALA A 138 -10.48 7.15 6.15
CA ALA A 138 -11.10 6.19 5.21
C ALA A 138 -12.61 6.01 5.44
N LEU A 139 -13.11 6.22 6.67
CA LEU A 139 -14.55 6.13 6.96
C LEU A 139 -15.36 7.38 6.57
N LEU A 140 -14.69 8.45 6.16
CA LEU A 140 -15.30 9.73 5.77
C LEU A 140 -15.09 10.04 4.28
N GLN A 141 -14.01 9.53 3.69
CA GLN A 141 -13.71 9.70 2.26
C GLN A 141 -14.59 8.80 1.40
N GLN A 142 -14.84 9.23 0.16
CA GLN A 142 -15.53 8.41 -0.83
C GLN A 142 -14.59 7.31 -1.35
N GLY A 143 -15.13 6.11 -1.59
CA GLY A 143 -14.37 5.00 -2.16
C GLY A 143 -13.61 4.19 -1.12
N CYS A 144 -12.61 3.46 -1.61
CA CYS A 144 -11.81 2.50 -0.86
C CYS A 144 -10.37 2.99 -0.67
N THR A 145 -9.89 2.93 0.57
CA THR A 145 -8.46 3.12 0.90
C THR A 145 -7.75 1.77 0.84
N VAL A 146 -6.68 1.70 0.05
CA VAL A 146 -5.87 0.48 -0.13
C VAL A 146 -4.63 0.57 0.77
N ILE A 147 -4.45 -0.43 1.64
CA ILE A 147 -3.36 -0.45 2.62
C ILE A 147 -2.41 -1.59 2.29
N ILE A 148 -1.16 -1.25 2.00
CA ILE A 148 -0.08 -2.17 1.73
C ILE A 148 0.66 -2.41 3.04
N SER A 149 0.67 -3.66 3.51
CA SER A 149 1.28 -4.04 4.78
C SER A 149 2.12 -5.32 4.63
N PRO A 150 3.27 -5.45 5.31
CA PRO A 150 4.23 -6.52 5.01
C PRO A 150 3.85 -7.87 5.65
N MET A 151 3.04 -7.87 6.70
CA MET A 151 2.79 -9.05 7.53
C MET A 151 1.31 -9.45 7.50
N ILE A 152 1.03 -10.66 7.01
CA ILE A 152 -0.33 -11.22 6.93
C ILE A 152 -0.98 -11.37 8.31
N SER A 153 -0.19 -11.64 9.36
CA SER A 153 -0.67 -11.67 10.75
C SER A 153 -1.22 -10.31 11.17
N SER A 154 -0.42 -9.25 11.00
CA SER A 154 -0.84 -7.87 11.28
C SER A 154 -2.11 -7.49 10.50
N ILE A 155 -2.15 -7.79 9.19
CA ILE A 155 -3.34 -7.57 8.37
C ILE A 155 -4.56 -8.28 8.95
N THR A 156 -4.39 -9.53 9.40
CA THR A 156 -5.50 -10.33 9.95
C THR A 156 -6.04 -9.72 11.23
N ASP A 157 -5.16 -9.28 12.13
CA ASP A 157 -5.54 -8.62 13.38
C ASP A 157 -6.28 -7.29 13.11
N GLN A 158 -5.82 -6.50 12.13
CA GLN A 158 -6.51 -5.26 11.72
C GLN A 158 -7.91 -5.52 11.15
N ILE A 159 -8.07 -6.55 10.32
CA ILE A 159 -9.38 -6.92 9.77
C ILE A 159 -10.34 -7.34 10.88
N LEU A 160 -9.89 -8.17 11.82
CA LEU A 160 -10.72 -8.61 12.95
C LEU A 160 -11.17 -7.42 13.80
N TYR A 161 -10.22 -6.54 14.16
CA TYR A 161 -10.53 -5.31 14.91
C TYR A 161 -11.55 -4.42 14.19
N LEU A 162 -11.36 -4.16 12.89
CA LEU A 162 -12.28 -3.32 12.12
C LEU A 162 -13.66 -3.95 12.00
N HIS A 163 -13.75 -5.27 11.85
CA HIS A 163 -15.04 -5.99 11.83
C HIS A 163 -15.77 -5.91 13.16
N GLU A 164 -15.07 -6.00 14.29
CA GLU A 164 -15.64 -5.81 15.63
C GLU A 164 -16.25 -4.40 15.81
N LEU A 165 -15.66 -3.40 15.15
CA LEU A 165 -16.20 -2.02 15.12
C LEU A 165 -17.30 -1.80 14.08
N GLY A 166 -17.71 -2.84 13.35
CA GLY A 166 -18.70 -2.74 12.27
C GLY A 166 -18.19 -2.02 11.02
N VAL A 167 -16.87 -1.94 10.83
CA VAL A 167 -16.26 -1.35 9.64
C VAL A 167 -16.07 -2.41 8.56
N GLN A 168 -16.56 -2.11 7.35
CA GLN A 168 -16.33 -2.94 6.17
C GLN A 168 -14.88 -2.83 5.67
N ALA A 169 -14.04 -3.72 6.19
CA ALA A 169 -12.68 -3.90 5.74
C ALA A 169 -12.50 -5.29 5.11
N VAL A 170 -11.66 -5.41 4.09
CA VAL A 170 -11.35 -6.68 3.43
C VAL A 170 -9.84 -6.84 3.28
N LYS A 171 -9.38 -8.07 3.05
CA LYS A 171 -7.98 -8.34 2.70
C LYS A 171 -7.89 -9.15 1.42
N ILE A 172 -6.95 -8.81 0.56
CA ILE A 172 -6.54 -9.61 -0.61
C ILE A 172 -5.06 -9.91 -0.43
N THR A 173 -4.76 -11.17 -0.17
CA THR A 173 -3.40 -11.68 0.02
C THR A 173 -3.30 -13.07 -0.61
N SER A 174 -2.08 -13.60 -0.70
CA SER A 174 -1.84 -14.98 -1.13
C SER A 174 -2.59 -16.05 -0.31
N ALA A 175 -2.98 -15.74 0.93
CA ALA A 175 -3.77 -16.63 1.80
C ALA A 175 -5.30 -16.50 1.57
N THR A 176 -5.75 -15.59 0.72
CA THR A 176 -7.17 -15.37 0.44
C THR A 176 -7.68 -16.43 -0.52
N SER A 177 -8.82 -17.06 -0.20
CA SER A 177 -9.39 -18.09 -1.09
C SER A 177 -9.85 -17.46 -2.42
N LYS A 178 -9.86 -18.25 -3.50
CA LYS A 178 -10.33 -17.77 -4.81
C LYS A 178 -11.77 -17.27 -4.77
N GLU A 179 -12.62 -17.94 -4.01
CA GLU A 179 -14.02 -17.55 -3.82
C GLU A 179 -14.12 -16.20 -3.10
N GLU A 180 -13.33 -16.01 -2.04
CA GLU A 180 -13.33 -14.76 -1.29
C GLU A 180 -12.76 -13.61 -2.12
N SER A 181 -11.64 -13.83 -2.81
CA SER A 181 -11.04 -12.85 -3.72
C SER A 181 -12.01 -12.43 -4.83
N PHE A 182 -12.74 -13.39 -5.41
CA PHE A 182 -13.78 -13.11 -6.39
C PHE A 182 -14.92 -12.25 -5.80
N ARG A 183 -15.41 -12.59 -4.61
CA ARG A 183 -16.44 -11.84 -3.90
C ARG A 183 -16.01 -10.41 -3.59
N ILE A 184 -14.79 -10.22 -3.09
CA ILE A 184 -14.22 -8.90 -2.82
C ILE A 184 -14.12 -8.08 -4.11
N THR A 185 -13.57 -8.68 -5.18
CA THR A 185 -13.44 -8.03 -6.49
C THR A 185 -14.81 -7.59 -7.02
N GLN A 186 -15.83 -8.44 -6.92
CA GLN A 186 -17.18 -8.09 -7.35
C GLN A 186 -17.75 -6.91 -6.55
N ARG A 187 -17.57 -6.88 -5.23
CA ARG A 187 -18.01 -5.78 -4.37
C ARG A 187 -17.29 -4.47 -4.71
N LEU A 188 -15.98 -4.51 -4.93
CA LEU A 188 -15.19 -3.33 -5.32
C LEU A 188 -15.60 -2.82 -6.73
N THR A 189 -15.83 -3.70 -7.69
CA THR A 189 -16.34 -3.31 -9.01
C THR A 189 -17.75 -2.72 -8.94
N ALA A 190 -18.63 -3.25 -8.07
CA ALA A 190 -19.97 -2.67 -7.87
C ALA A 190 -19.91 -1.25 -7.27
N LEU A 191 -18.90 -0.99 -6.44
CA LEU A 191 -18.58 0.31 -5.88
C LEU A 191 -18.25 1.32 -7.01
N ALA A 192 -17.42 0.90 -7.98
CA ALA A 192 -17.07 1.69 -9.17
C ALA A 192 -18.31 2.06 -10.02
N ASP A 193 -19.26 1.13 -10.16
CA ASP A 193 -20.50 1.35 -10.89
C ASP A 193 -21.51 2.27 -10.16
N ARG A 194 -21.21 2.70 -8.92
CA ARG A 194 -22.14 3.39 -8.00
C ARG A 194 -23.48 2.66 -7.85
N LYS A 195 -23.50 1.36 -8.12
CA LYS A 195 -24.70 0.54 -7.94
C LYS A 195 -24.77 0.19 -6.48
N VAL A 196 -25.93 0.43 -5.87
CA VAL A 196 -26.28 -0.21 -4.61
C VAL A 196 -26.23 -1.71 -4.89
N THR A 197 -25.32 -2.42 -4.22
CA THR A 197 -25.26 -3.88 -4.30
C THR A 197 -26.64 -4.40 -3.88
N SER A 198 -27.29 -5.17 -4.74
CA SER A 198 -28.58 -5.79 -4.44
C SER A 198 -28.53 -6.72 -3.21
N SER A 199 -27.33 -7.02 -2.71
CA SER A 199 -27.04 -7.88 -1.58
C SER A 199 -27.10 -7.20 -0.20
N GLY A 200 -27.32 -5.88 -0.12
CA GLY A 200 -27.37 -5.20 1.19
C GLY A 200 -26.01 -5.13 1.90
N ASP A 201 -24.92 -5.49 1.20
CA ASP A 201 -23.56 -5.36 1.71
C ASP A 201 -23.15 -3.89 1.69
N GLU A 202 -22.72 -3.38 2.83
CA GLU A 202 -22.17 -2.03 2.97
C GLU A 202 -20.90 -1.83 2.11
N GLU A 203 -20.61 -0.56 1.81
CA GLU A 203 -19.46 -0.13 1.01
C GLU A 203 -18.14 -0.55 1.67
N ILE A 204 -17.23 -1.16 0.91
CA ILE A 204 -15.88 -1.49 1.39
C ILE A 204 -15.08 -0.19 1.51
N LYS A 205 -14.76 0.22 2.74
CA LYS A 205 -13.96 1.44 3.00
C LYS A 205 -12.46 1.16 2.98
N ILE A 206 -12.05 -0.06 3.32
CA ILE A 206 -10.65 -0.42 3.54
C ILE A 206 -10.34 -1.76 2.87
N CYS A 207 -9.26 -1.81 2.09
CA CYS A 207 -8.72 -3.05 1.51
C CYS A 207 -7.24 -3.21 1.86
N TYR A 208 -6.92 -4.16 2.73
CA TYR A 208 -5.54 -4.53 3.03
C TYR A 208 -4.99 -5.48 1.98
N VAL A 209 -3.75 -5.26 1.57
CA VAL A 209 -3.02 -6.10 0.62
C VAL A 209 -1.57 -6.27 1.04
N THR A 210 -0.95 -7.34 0.55
CA THR A 210 0.51 -7.51 0.65
C THR A 210 1.22 -6.82 -0.54
N PRO A 211 2.51 -6.46 -0.43
CA PRO A 211 3.22 -5.72 -1.48
C PRO A 211 3.26 -6.43 -2.83
N GLU A 212 3.30 -7.77 -2.83
CA GLU A 212 3.28 -8.58 -4.04
C GLU A 212 1.95 -8.48 -4.82
N GLU A 213 0.82 -8.22 -4.15
CA GLU A 213 -0.47 -8.06 -4.81
C GLU A 213 -0.53 -6.79 -5.68
N ILE A 214 0.24 -5.76 -5.35
CA ILE A 214 0.37 -4.54 -6.19
C ILE A 214 1.00 -4.86 -7.56
N GLN A 215 1.66 -6.01 -7.70
CA GLN A 215 2.24 -6.47 -8.97
C GLN A 215 1.28 -7.37 -9.77
N SER A 216 0.16 -7.78 -9.18
CA SER A 216 -0.85 -8.61 -9.83
C SER A 216 -1.58 -7.82 -10.90
N LYS A 217 -1.49 -8.26 -12.17
CA LYS A 217 -2.20 -7.61 -13.29
C LYS A 217 -3.70 -7.48 -13.01
N THR A 218 -4.32 -8.52 -12.45
CA THR A 218 -5.75 -8.53 -12.11
C THR A 218 -6.08 -7.47 -11.05
N PHE A 219 -5.24 -7.34 -10.02
CA PHE A 219 -5.48 -6.36 -8.97
C PHE A 219 -5.24 -4.94 -9.49
N VAL A 220 -4.19 -4.71 -10.28
CA VAL A 220 -3.93 -3.41 -10.93
C VAL A 220 -5.09 -3.01 -11.85
N SER A 221 -5.65 -3.92 -12.65
CA SER A 221 -6.84 -3.62 -13.46
C SER A 221 -8.04 -3.20 -12.60
N LEU A 222 -8.24 -3.83 -11.45
CA LEU A 222 -9.29 -3.44 -10.50
C LEU A 222 -9.04 -2.03 -9.94
N LEU A 223 -7.81 -1.73 -9.55
CA LEU A 223 -7.43 -0.39 -9.06
C LEU A 223 -7.63 0.68 -10.14
N GLN A 224 -7.32 0.40 -11.41
CA GLN A 224 -7.57 1.32 -12.53
C GLN A 224 -9.05 1.63 -12.74
N ILE A 225 -9.92 0.63 -12.55
CA ILE A 225 -11.38 0.82 -12.59
C ILE A 225 -11.82 1.72 -11.44
N LEU A 226 -11.34 1.47 -10.22
CA LEU A 226 -11.64 2.30 -9.05
C LEU A 226 -11.14 3.74 -9.23
N ASP A 227 -9.93 3.92 -9.73
CA ASP A 227 -9.32 5.23 -10.00
C ASP A 227 -10.14 6.03 -11.03
N THR A 228 -10.43 5.43 -12.19
CA THR A 228 -11.21 6.07 -13.26
C THR A 228 -12.62 6.47 -12.82
N THR A 229 -13.16 5.80 -11.80
CA THR A 229 -14.50 6.08 -11.24
C THR A 229 -14.47 6.90 -9.94
N GLN A 230 -13.29 7.42 -9.57
CA GLN A 230 -13.06 8.19 -8.34
C GLN A 230 -13.50 7.44 -7.08
N GLN A 231 -13.31 6.12 -7.07
CA GLN A 231 -13.58 5.22 -5.95
C GLN A 231 -12.29 4.65 -5.33
N LEU A 232 -11.12 5.06 -5.81
CA LEU A 232 -9.84 4.77 -5.17
C LEU A 232 -9.41 5.99 -4.34
N ALA A 233 -9.61 5.91 -3.02
CA ALA A 233 -9.48 7.07 -2.15
C ALA A 233 -8.01 7.46 -1.89
N ARG A 234 -7.17 6.47 -1.58
CA ARG A 234 -5.79 6.65 -1.12
C ARG A 234 -5.04 5.32 -1.12
N PHE A 235 -3.73 5.39 -1.32
CA PHE A 235 -2.81 4.32 -0.94
C PHE A 235 -2.14 4.61 0.41
N VAL A 236 -2.06 3.60 1.26
CA VAL A 236 -1.33 3.65 2.53
C VAL A 236 -0.25 2.58 2.49
N ILE A 237 0.99 2.95 2.76
CA ILE A 237 2.14 2.04 2.80
C ILE A 237 2.59 1.97 4.25
N GLU A 238 2.25 0.87 4.93
CA GLU A 238 2.75 0.58 6.27
C GLU A 238 4.17 0.04 6.21
N GLU A 239 4.96 0.29 7.27
CA GLU A 239 6.39 -0.02 7.31
C GLU A 239 7.13 0.47 6.08
N ALA A 240 6.87 1.72 5.70
CA ALA A 240 7.43 2.35 4.51
C ALA A 240 8.97 2.39 4.52
N HIS A 241 9.61 2.26 5.68
CA HIS A 241 11.07 2.11 5.78
C HIS A 241 11.59 0.85 5.03
N CYS A 242 10.76 -0.16 4.79
CA CYS A 242 11.12 -1.36 4.01
C CYS A 242 11.54 -1.06 2.55
N VAL A 243 11.28 0.14 2.03
CA VAL A 243 11.76 0.55 0.69
C VAL A 243 13.26 0.88 0.66
N LEU A 244 13.86 1.15 1.82
CA LEU A 244 15.24 1.62 1.95
C LEU A 244 16.22 0.44 1.85
N GLN A 245 16.98 0.36 0.76
CA GLN A 245 17.88 -0.77 0.48
C GLN A 245 18.97 -1.00 1.54
N LEU A 246 19.42 0.07 2.21
CA LEU A 246 20.42 0.00 3.27
C LEU A 246 19.79 -0.16 4.67
N GLY A 247 18.46 -0.20 4.76
CA GLY A 247 17.73 -0.43 6.00
C GLY A 247 17.75 -1.91 6.40
N GLN A 248 17.67 -2.17 7.71
CA GLN A 248 17.70 -3.53 8.25
C GLN A 248 16.50 -4.38 7.79
N ASP A 249 15.34 -3.76 7.57
CA ASP A 249 14.08 -4.41 7.18
C ASP A 249 13.75 -4.26 5.68
N PHE A 250 14.75 -4.09 4.81
CA PHE A 250 14.53 -3.95 3.37
C PHE A 250 13.71 -5.11 2.78
N ARG A 251 12.68 -4.79 1.99
CA ARG A 251 11.86 -5.77 1.25
C ARG A 251 11.89 -5.46 -0.25
N PRO A 252 12.35 -6.39 -1.11
CA PRO A 252 12.38 -6.17 -2.56
C PRO A 252 11.02 -5.78 -3.18
N ASP A 253 9.92 -6.32 -2.67
CA ASP A 253 8.58 -5.98 -3.19
C ASP A 253 8.12 -4.57 -2.79
N TYR A 254 8.63 -4.01 -1.69
CA TYR A 254 8.40 -2.61 -1.32
C TYR A 254 9.07 -1.64 -2.28
N ALA A 255 10.28 -1.96 -2.76
CA ALA A 255 10.97 -1.13 -3.74
C ALA A 255 10.16 -0.97 -5.05
N LYS A 256 9.28 -1.92 -5.36
CA LYS A 256 8.42 -1.90 -6.56
C LYS A 256 7.18 -1.02 -6.38
N LEU A 257 6.87 -0.55 -5.17
CA LEU A 257 5.72 0.32 -4.89
C LEU A 257 5.85 1.70 -5.54
N HIS A 258 7.02 2.08 -6.06
CA HIS A 258 7.18 3.23 -6.96
C HIS A 258 6.23 3.17 -8.16
N ALA A 259 5.74 1.98 -8.53
CA ALA A 259 4.79 1.78 -9.61
C ALA A 259 3.43 2.44 -9.32
N LEU A 260 3.05 2.57 -8.05
CA LEU A 260 1.79 3.20 -7.65
C LEU A 260 1.69 4.62 -8.19
N ARG A 261 2.70 5.47 -7.94
CA ARG A 261 2.72 6.84 -8.47
C ARG A 261 2.72 6.88 -10.00
N LYS A 262 3.32 5.90 -10.68
CA LYS A 262 3.34 5.84 -12.15
C LYS A 262 1.97 5.51 -12.75
N PHE A 263 1.24 4.58 -12.13
CA PHE A 263 -0.08 4.15 -12.62
C PHE A 263 -1.22 5.03 -12.12
N PHE A 264 -1.06 5.64 -10.94
CA PHE A 264 -2.08 6.41 -10.24
C PHE A 264 -1.50 7.77 -9.81
N PRO A 265 -1.22 8.68 -10.76
CA PRO A 265 -0.50 9.93 -10.49
C PRO A 265 -1.25 10.86 -9.55
N ASP A 266 -2.58 10.81 -9.52
CA ASP A 266 -3.43 11.73 -8.75
C ASP A 266 -3.95 11.12 -7.44
N VAL A 267 -3.75 9.82 -7.22
CA VAL A 267 -4.17 9.16 -5.96
C VAL A 267 -3.17 9.53 -4.86
N PRO A 268 -3.64 10.04 -3.70
CA PRO A 268 -2.76 10.38 -2.59
C PRO A 268 -2.07 9.14 -2.01
N ILE A 269 -0.79 9.27 -1.66
CA ILE A 269 0.00 8.20 -1.03
C ILE A 269 0.40 8.63 0.39
N MET A 270 0.18 7.74 1.34
CA MET A 270 0.57 7.89 2.74
C MET A 270 1.61 6.83 3.10
N ALA A 271 2.83 7.25 3.40
CA ALA A 271 3.90 6.40 3.90
C ALA A 271 3.98 6.48 5.43
N LEU A 272 3.86 5.34 6.10
CA LEU A 272 3.88 5.23 7.56
C LEU A 272 5.05 4.38 8.02
N SER A 273 5.76 4.83 9.05
CA SER A 273 6.81 4.02 9.66
C SER A 273 6.87 4.21 11.17
N ALA A 274 7.28 3.16 11.89
CA ALA A 274 7.72 3.30 13.28
C ALA A 274 9.06 4.02 13.40
N THR A 275 9.96 3.70 12.48
CA THR A 275 11.34 4.14 12.45
C THR A 275 11.69 4.62 11.05
N CYS A 276 12.13 5.87 10.91
CA CYS A 276 12.71 6.37 9.67
C CYS A 276 13.53 7.61 10.02
N PRO A 277 14.88 7.52 10.05
CA PRO A 277 15.73 8.65 10.31
C PRO A 277 15.46 9.79 9.31
N ARG A 278 15.59 11.04 9.78
CA ARG A 278 15.33 12.23 8.93
C ARG A 278 16.17 12.23 7.65
N ASN A 279 17.38 11.69 7.70
CA ASN A 279 18.29 11.61 6.55
C ASN A 279 17.83 10.61 5.49
N ASP A 280 16.91 9.69 5.81
CA ASP A 280 16.37 8.70 4.88
C ASP A 280 15.05 9.16 4.23
N LEU A 281 14.45 10.26 4.69
CA LEU A 281 13.16 10.75 4.16
C LEU A 281 13.24 11.10 2.67
N ASP A 282 14.35 11.68 2.22
CA ASP A 282 14.55 12.01 0.80
C ASP A 282 14.64 10.74 -0.06
N ASN A 283 15.33 9.70 0.44
CA ASN A 283 15.45 8.41 -0.24
C ASN A 283 14.10 7.68 -0.27
N LEU A 284 13.37 7.67 0.84
CA LEU A 284 12.03 7.08 0.94
C LEU A 284 11.08 7.77 -0.03
N SER A 285 11.05 9.10 -0.03
CA SER A 285 10.17 9.90 -0.88
C SER A 285 10.51 9.70 -2.35
N SER A 286 11.80 9.74 -2.70
CA SER A 286 12.25 9.51 -4.08
C SER A 286 11.90 8.10 -4.57
N THR A 287 12.06 7.08 -3.72
CA THR A 287 11.73 5.70 -4.07
C THR A 287 10.24 5.52 -4.30
N LEU A 288 9.39 6.14 -3.47
CA LEU A 288 7.93 6.06 -3.61
C LEU A 288 7.35 7.03 -4.67
N GLY A 289 8.17 7.93 -5.22
CA GLY A 289 7.71 8.96 -6.15
C GLY A 289 6.91 10.08 -5.49
N LEU A 290 7.15 10.34 -4.20
CA LEU A 290 6.54 11.46 -3.48
C LEU A 290 7.29 12.76 -3.78
N GLY A 291 6.58 13.89 -3.70
CA GLY A 291 7.20 15.21 -3.75
C GLY A 291 8.11 15.46 -2.53
N LYS A 292 8.85 16.57 -2.57
CA LYS A 292 9.68 17.03 -1.45
C LYS A 292 8.83 17.10 -0.17
N VAL A 293 9.35 16.54 0.91
CA VAL A 293 8.67 16.50 2.21
C VAL A 293 8.86 17.84 2.92
N GLU A 294 7.75 18.42 3.37
CA GLU A 294 7.71 19.69 4.11
C GLU A 294 6.93 19.49 5.43
N ASP A 295 7.22 20.29 6.45
CA ASP A 295 6.60 20.14 7.77
C ASP A 295 5.08 20.36 7.72
N GLY A 296 4.30 19.45 8.33
CA GLY A 296 2.84 19.53 8.38
C GLY A 296 2.29 20.70 9.22
N GLU A 297 3.08 21.30 10.10
CA GLU A 297 2.71 22.53 10.83
C GLU A 297 2.99 23.80 10.01
N ASN A 298 3.70 23.69 8.88
CA ASN A 298 4.07 24.82 8.04
C ASN A 298 4.15 24.43 6.55
N ALA A 299 3.12 23.73 6.07
CA ALA A 299 3.12 23.11 4.77
C ALA A 299 2.81 24.12 3.65
N PRO A 300 3.45 24.02 2.48
CA PRO A 300 2.92 24.66 1.27
C PRO A 300 1.55 24.08 0.90
N PRO A 301 0.74 24.77 0.06
CA PRO A 301 -0.59 24.29 -0.36
C PRO A 301 -0.59 22.97 -1.13
N GLN A 302 0.54 22.57 -1.70
CA GLN A 302 0.69 21.35 -2.49
C GLN A 302 2.00 20.63 -2.13
N GLY A 303 2.11 19.35 -2.49
CA GLY A 303 3.29 18.51 -2.22
C GLY A 303 3.12 17.63 -0.98
N THR A 304 4.20 16.98 -0.56
CA THR A 304 4.21 15.99 0.51
C THR A 304 4.37 16.63 1.88
N VAL A 305 3.55 16.23 2.85
CA VAL A 305 3.67 16.71 4.23
C VAL A 305 4.28 15.66 5.14
N TYR A 306 5.10 16.12 6.08
CA TYR A 306 5.80 15.33 7.07
C TYR A 306 5.20 15.52 8.45
N PHE A 307 4.96 14.42 9.15
CA PHE A 307 4.64 14.42 10.57
C PHE A 307 5.57 13.45 11.31
N THR A 308 5.98 13.84 12.50
CA THR A 308 6.74 12.97 13.40
C THR A 308 6.30 13.14 14.84
N ALA A 309 6.29 12.05 15.59
CA ALA A 309 6.10 12.07 17.04
C ALA A 309 7.30 11.37 17.68
N PRO A 310 8.27 12.11 18.25
CA PRO A 310 9.37 11.52 19.00
C PRO A 310 8.86 10.61 20.13
N ALA A 311 9.54 9.49 20.41
CA ALA A 311 9.06 8.51 21.38
C ALA A 311 8.95 9.09 22.80
N ASP A 312 9.89 9.94 23.18
CA ASP A 312 9.97 10.67 24.45
C ASP A 312 8.83 11.69 24.61
N GLU A 313 8.53 12.47 23.56
CA GLU A 313 7.40 13.38 23.55
C GLU A 313 6.07 12.62 23.58
N TYR A 314 6.00 11.47 22.90
CA TYR A 314 4.81 10.64 22.85
C TYR A 314 4.46 10.04 24.22
N GLU A 315 5.42 9.46 24.95
CA GLU A 315 5.19 8.95 26.31
C GLU A 315 4.68 10.03 27.27
N SER A 316 5.23 11.25 27.16
CA SER A 316 4.80 12.40 27.97
C SER A 316 3.36 12.86 27.67
N SER A 317 2.87 12.57 26.45
CA SER A 317 1.54 12.97 25.97
C SER A 317 0.43 11.97 26.31
N LEU A 318 0.78 10.77 26.81
CA LEU A 318 -0.21 9.76 27.19
C LEU A 318 -1.00 10.19 28.44
N PRO A 319 -2.34 10.03 28.48
CA PRO A 319 -3.10 10.22 29.71
C PRO A 319 -2.55 9.30 30.80
N ARG A 320 -2.41 9.79 32.05
CA ARG A 320 -1.88 9.00 33.19
C ARG A 320 -2.58 7.66 33.42
N THR A 321 -3.78 7.46 32.87
CA THR A 321 -4.54 6.20 32.89
C THR A 321 -4.02 5.12 31.94
N PHE A 322 -3.15 5.43 30.97
CA PHE A 322 -2.57 4.48 30.01
C PHE A 322 -1.14 4.04 30.35
N ILE A 323 -0.50 4.66 31.35
CA ILE A 323 0.73 4.12 31.92
C ILE A 323 0.32 2.95 32.80
N ILE A 324 0.32 1.75 32.23
CA ILE A 324 0.37 0.53 33.03
C ILE A 324 1.71 0.60 33.75
N ARG A 325 1.70 1.01 35.03
CA ARG A 325 2.79 0.66 35.92
C ARG A 325 2.81 -0.86 35.96
N VAL A 326 3.79 -1.45 35.28
CA VAL A 326 4.21 -2.81 35.59
C VAL A 326 4.44 -2.81 37.10
N PRO A 327 3.79 -3.69 37.88
CA PRO A 327 4.12 -3.81 39.29
C PRO A 327 5.61 -4.13 39.36
N ASP A 328 6.35 -3.45 40.24
CA ASP A 328 7.75 -3.75 40.51
C ASP A 328 7.90 -5.27 40.72
N THR A 329 8.40 -5.96 39.70
CA THR A 329 8.92 -7.31 39.82
C THR A 329 10.42 -7.14 39.87
N ASP A 330 10.97 -7.63 40.96
CA ASP A 330 12.36 -7.52 41.40
C ASP A 330 13.38 -7.52 40.25
N ASP A 331 14.35 -6.62 40.40
CA ASP A 331 15.58 -6.53 39.61
C ASP A 331 16.23 -7.94 39.49
N GLU A 332 16.19 -8.53 38.30
CA GLU A 332 17.22 -9.46 37.86
C GLU A 332 18.01 -8.76 36.76
N ASP A 333 19.20 -8.30 37.15
CA ASP A 333 20.23 -7.74 36.31
C ASP A 333 20.51 -8.65 35.10
N MET A 334 20.30 -8.13 33.89
CA MET A 334 20.99 -8.67 32.72
C MET A 334 22.38 -8.06 32.71
N GLU A 335 23.32 -8.73 33.38
CA GLU A 335 24.75 -8.53 33.11
C GLU A 335 25.11 -9.13 31.75
N ASP A 336 25.96 -8.41 31.03
CA ASP A 336 26.49 -8.73 29.71
C ASP A 336 27.32 -10.03 29.74
N ASP A 337 26.81 -11.12 29.17
CA ASP A 337 27.59 -12.32 28.87
C ASP A 337 28.26 -12.19 27.47
N GLU A 338 29.30 -11.35 27.41
CA GLU A 338 30.41 -11.50 26.46
C GLU A 338 31.68 -11.79 27.27
N ASP A 339 31.93 -13.06 27.60
CA ASP A 339 33.24 -13.73 27.62
C ASP A 339 33.10 -15.14 28.21
N ASP A 340 34.07 -16.03 27.93
CA ASP A 340 34.20 -17.43 28.37
C ASP A 340 33.48 -18.52 27.54
N MET A 341 33.89 -18.64 26.27
CA MET A 341 34.06 -19.97 25.66
C MET A 341 35.51 -20.44 25.92
N GLU A 342 35.74 -21.13 27.04
CA GLU A 342 36.85 -22.08 27.19
C GLU A 342 36.57 -23.00 28.40
N ASP A 343 36.86 -24.29 28.22
CA ASP A 343 36.91 -25.40 29.20
C ASP A 343 35.58 -26.02 29.68
N ASP A 344 35.19 -27.11 29.01
CA ASP A 344 34.64 -28.33 29.65
C ASP A 344 34.59 -29.49 28.62
N GLU A 345 35.76 -29.94 28.14
CA GLU A 345 35.98 -31.31 27.66
C GLU A 345 36.67 -32.10 28.80
N ASP A 346 35.89 -32.72 29.69
CA ASP A 346 36.26 -33.95 30.42
C ASP A 346 35.19 -34.28 31.48
N ASP A 347 34.19 -35.10 31.11
CA ASP A 347 33.59 -36.15 31.96
C ASP A 347 32.27 -36.68 31.36
N MET A 348 32.36 -37.43 30.26
CA MET A 348 31.34 -38.42 29.88
C MET A 348 31.98 -39.69 29.32
N GLU A 349 32.77 -40.37 30.14
CA GLU A 349 33.00 -41.80 29.98
C GLU A 349 32.89 -42.50 31.35
N LYS A 350 31.76 -43.18 31.57
CA LYS A 350 31.64 -44.54 32.16
C LYS A 350 30.32 -44.71 32.90
N GLU A 351 29.28 -45.16 32.20
CA GLU A 351 28.41 -46.22 32.74
C GLU A 351 28.07 -47.20 31.62
N GLY A 352 28.71 -48.37 31.68
CA GLY A 352 28.44 -49.51 30.79
C GLY A 352 27.30 -50.39 31.32
N PRO A 353 26.78 -51.32 30.48
CA PRO A 353 25.51 -52.00 30.72
C PRO A 353 25.65 -53.19 31.70
N THR A 354 24.61 -53.41 32.50
CA THR A 354 24.46 -54.56 33.39
C THR A 354 24.04 -55.83 32.61
N PRO A 355 24.62 -57.01 32.93
CA PRO A 355 24.38 -58.25 32.19
C PRO A 355 23.19 -59.05 32.74
N GLY A 356 22.60 -59.85 31.85
CA GLY A 356 21.42 -60.68 32.07
C GLY A 356 21.60 -61.92 32.96
N GLU A 357 20.43 -62.50 33.22
CA GLU A 357 20.12 -63.70 34.01
C GLU A 357 20.76 -65.00 33.49
N GLU A 358 20.98 -65.95 34.41
CA GLU A 358 20.94 -67.42 34.23
C GLU A 358 21.13 -68.06 35.64
N VAL A 359 20.52 -69.16 36.13
CA VAL A 359 19.83 -70.35 35.59
C VAL A 359 19.00 -71.01 36.72
N GLN A 360 17.77 -71.49 36.45
CA GLN A 360 17.29 -72.89 36.61
C GLN A 360 15.82 -73.06 36.25
#